data_AF-A0A428RTR0-F1
#
_entry.id   AF-A0A428RTR0-F1
#
_cell.length_a   1.000
_cell.length_b   1.000
_cell.length_c   1.000
_cell.angle_alpha   90.00
_cell.angle_beta   90.00
_cell.angle_gamma   90.00
#
_symmetry.space_group_name_H-M   'P 1'
#
loop_
_entity.id
_entity.type
_entity.pdbx_description
1 polymer ?
#
loop_
_entity_poly.entity_id
_entity_poly.type
_entity_poly.pdbx_seq_one_letter_code
_entity_poly.pdbx_strand_id
1 'polypeptide(L)'
;MSVCALASGRLHNGMPVPESPHPLRLEAVPLFTACYSAAMGAIPSDLMDIGIQDRYQMMKAKAILGSCCLQNGDLKRAITHLGDYTTLLSISGFNIESNWPTNISERERQERRRLFWGAYQQDQYISHSFGFISRIREAKTSVKYPAEVFDDVDITETGILQRPDKVSFLRGWNFCTDLYRLLQYLDDTFKTQQQFTRDEPGSAVSSLLSRLRSPKNFSSEMLHLISDLHAELPDELKRVKAITGDPQSDRYGLIGSCQHPHDDTDPQDGSGQQWKTQYPFTLCSCE
;
A
#
# COMPACT_ATOMS: atom_id res chain seq x y z
N MET A 1 6.96 -18.12 -0.37
CA MET A 1 7.97 -17.57 -1.31
C MET A 1 7.77 -16.10 -1.66
N SER A 2 6.55 -15.60 -1.88
CA SER A 2 6.31 -14.16 -2.14
C SER A 2 6.82 -13.24 -1.02
N VAL A 3 6.59 -13.62 0.24
CA VAL A 3 7.14 -12.91 1.42
C VAL A 3 8.66 -12.90 1.40
N CYS A 4 9.30 -14.05 1.13
CA CYS A 4 10.76 -14.16 1.05
C CYS A 4 11.35 -13.28 -0.08
N ALA A 5 10.65 -13.20 -1.23
CA ALA A 5 11.04 -12.32 -2.32
C ALA A 5 10.97 -10.85 -1.88
N LEU A 6 9.87 -10.42 -1.25
CA LEU A 6 9.73 -9.06 -0.73
C LEU A 6 10.82 -8.74 0.30
N ALA A 7 11.05 -9.62 1.28
CA ALA A 7 12.04 -9.43 2.33
C ALA A 7 13.47 -9.32 1.76
N SER A 8 13.84 -10.20 0.82
CA SER A 8 15.16 -10.18 0.19
C SER A 8 15.35 -8.93 -0.68
N GLY A 9 14.30 -8.49 -1.38
CA GLY A 9 14.31 -7.23 -2.13
C GLY A 9 14.55 -6.01 -1.23
N ARG A 10 13.94 -5.98 -0.04
CA ARG A 10 14.19 -4.92 0.96
C ARG A 10 15.61 -4.96 1.52
N LEU A 11 16.15 -6.14 1.81
CA LEU A 11 17.53 -6.28 2.25
C LEU A 11 18.53 -5.73 1.21
N HIS A 12 18.20 -5.88 -0.08
CA HIS A 12 19.00 -5.34 -1.17
C HIS A 12 18.85 -3.82 -1.33
N ASN A 13 17.61 -3.32 -1.42
CA ASN A 13 17.31 -1.96 -1.89
C ASN A 13 16.84 -0.97 -0.83
N GLY A 14 16.38 -1.43 0.33
CA GLY A 14 15.56 -0.64 1.27
C GLY A 14 16.24 -0.25 2.58
N MET A 15 17.48 -0.66 2.82
CA MET A 15 18.16 -0.44 4.09
C MET A 15 19.55 0.17 3.85
N PRO A 16 20.05 1.07 4.70
CA PRO A 16 21.47 1.42 4.72
C PRO A 16 22.31 0.15 4.98
N VAL A 17 23.50 0.07 4.39
CA VAL A 17 24.41 -1.06 4.65
C VAL A 17 25.06 -0.81 6.03
N PRO A 18 24.84 -1.69 7.02
CA PRO A 18 25.53 -1.55 8.30
C PRO A 18 27.03 -1.85 8.12
N GLU A 19 27.88 -1.37 9.02
CA GLU A 19 29.33 -1.60 8.98
C GLU A 19 29.70 -3.10 8.96
N SER A 20 28.86 -3.95 9.59
CA SER A 20 28.98 -5.40 9.58
C SER A 20 27.70 -6.05 9.00
N PRO A 21 27.59 -6.19 7.67
CA PRO A 21 26.40 -6.76 7.05
C PRO A 21 26.28 -8.25 7.38
N HIS A 22 25.08 -8.66 7.80
CA HIS A 22 24.74 -10.07 7.96
C HIS A 22 24.93 -10.81 6.61
N PRO A 23 25.46 -12.05 6.58
CA PRO A 23 25.76 -12.78 5.34
C PRO A 23 24.58 -12.85 4.35
N LEU A 24 23.36 -13.02 4.84
CA LEU A 24 22.12 -13.03 4.02
C LEU A 24 21.94 -11.76 3.16
N ARG A 25 22.54 -10.64 3.55
CA ARG A 25 22.48 -9.40 2.78
C ARG A 25 23.31 -9.48 1.50
N LEU A 26 24.43 -10.21 1.53
CA LEU A 26 25.26 -10.48 0.35
C LEU A 26 24.53 -11.40 -0.63
N GLU A 27 23.66 -12.25 -0.12
CA GLU A 27 22.83 -13.17 -0.90
C GLU A 27 21.44 -12.61 -1.24
N ALA A 28 21.15 -11.35 -0.91
CA ALA A 28 19.80 -10.79 -1.05
C ALA A 28 19.27 -10.81 -2.50
N VAL A 29 20.12 -10.52 -3.49
CA VAL A 29 19.75 -10.53 -4.92
C VAL A 29 19.46 -11.95 -5.45
N PRO A 30 20.35 -12.95 -5.26
CA PRO A 30 20.03 -14.31 -5.69
C PRO A 30 18.83 -14.89 -4.92
N LEU A 31 18.69 -14.61 -3.63
CA LEU A 31 17.53 -15.02 -2.83
C LEU A 31 16.23 -14.41 -3.36
N PHE A 32 16.22 -13.10 -3.65
CA PHE A 32 15.10 -12.43 -4.30
C PHE A 32 14.68 -13.15 -5.57
N THR A 33 15.64 -13.41 -6.46
CA THR A 33 15.40 -14.00 -7.78
C THR A 33 14.84 -15.42 -7.65
N ALA A 34 15.45 -16.25 -6.81
CA ALA A 34 15.00 -17.61 -6.55
C ALA A 34 13.59 -17.63 -5.94
N CYS A 35 13.33 -16.77 -4.94
CA CYS A 35 12.04 -16.70 -4.26
C CYS A 35 10.93 -16.18 -5.17
N TYR A 36 11.21 -15.15 -5.98
CA TYR A 36 10.26 -14.62 -6.94
C TYR A 36 9.93 -15.66 -8.01
N SER A 37 10.95 -16.33 -8.56
CA SER A 37 10.75 -17.41 -9.55
C SER A 37 9.92 -18.57 -8.98
N ALA A 38 10.24 -19.02 -7.76
CA ALA A 38 9.49 -20.06 -7.08
C ALA A 38 8.04 -19.64 -6.79
N ALA A 39 7.81 -18.38 -6.41
CA ALA A 39 6.46 -17.85 -6.24
C ALA A 39 5.68 -17.84 -7.56
N MET A 40 6.30 -17.39 -8.65
CA MET A 40 5.68 -17.40 -9.98
C MET A 40 5.36 -18.81 -10.47
N GLY A 41 6.26 -19.77 -10.25
CA GLY A 41 6.04 -21.17 -10.63
C GLY A 41 4.94 -21.89 -9.84
N ALA A 42 4.56 -21.37 -8.68
CA ALA A 42 3.46 -21.89 -7.87
C ALA A 42 2.09 -21.28 -8.22
N ILE A 43 2.05 -20.21 -9.04
CA ILE A 43 0.80 -19.57 -9.45
C ILE A 43 0.24 -20.33 -10.65
N PRO A 44 -1.03 -20.79 -10.61
CA PRO A 44 -1.68 -21.41 -11.75
C PRO A 44 -1.70 -20.50 -12.99
N SER A 45 -1.65 -21.10 -14.17
CA SER A 45 -1.72 -20.34 -15.43
C SER A 45 -3.07 -19.62 -15.60
N ASP A 46 -4.16 -20.25 -15.15
CA ASP A 46 -5.48 -19.63 -15.09
C ASP A 46 -5.89 -19.40 -13.63
N LEU A 47 -6.22 -18.15 -13.29
CA LEU A 47 -6.68 -17.79 -11.94
C LEU A 47 -8.04 -18.39 -11.62
N MET A 48 -8.80 -18.83 -12.62
CA MET A 48 -10.09 -19.48 -12.44
C MET A 48 -9.96 -20.92 -11.93
N ASP A 49 -8.81 -21.55 -12.11
CA ASP A 49 -8.51 -22.90 -11.59
C ASP A 49 -8.31 -22.89 -10.06
N ILE A 50 -8.22 -21.71 -9.46
CA ILE A 50 -8.01 -21.54 -8.02
C ILE A 50 -9.33 -21.82 -7.28
N GLY A 51 -9.29 -22.87 -6.46
CA GLY A 51 -10.37 -23.23 -5.55
C GLY A 51 -10.78 -22.06 -4.66
N ILE A 52 -12.06 -21.96 -4.31
CA ILE A 52 -12.62 -20.84 -3.53
C ILE A 52 -11.84 -20.62 -2.23
N GLN A 53 -11.39 -21.70 -1.58
CA GLN A 53 -10.64 -21.64 -0.32
C GLN A 53 -9.24 -21.03 -0.48
N ASP A 54 -8.62 -21.17 -1.65
CA ASP A 54 -7.25 -20.72 -1.92
C ASP A 54 -7.20 -19.29 -2.47
N ARG A 55 -8.34 -18.72 -2.87
CA ARG A 55 -8.43 -17.36 -3.44
C ARG A 55 -7.87 -16.30 -2.50
N TYR A 56 -8.14 -16.40 -1.20
CA TYR A 56 -7.59 -15.47 -0.21
C TYR A 56 -6.06 -15.52 -0.19
N GLN A 57 -5.46 -16.71 -0.20
CA GLN A 57 -4.00 -16.86 -0.20
C GLN A 57 -3.40 -16.38 -1.52
N MET A 58 -4.07 -16.62 -2.66
CA MET A 58 -3.63 -16.06 -3.94
C MET A 58 -3.70 -14.52 -3.93
N MET A 59 -4.76 -13.93 -3.39
CA MET A 59 -4.86 -12.48 -3.24
C MET A 59 -3.71 -11.92 -2.40
N LYS A 60 -3.38 -12.56 -1.26
CA LYS A 60 -2.19 -12.20 -0.46
C LYS A 60 -0.93 -12.28 -1.32
N ALA A 61 -0.71 -13.39 -2.02
CA ALA A 61 0.47 -13.60 -2.86
C ALA A 61 0.61 -12.53 -3.95
N LYS A 62 -0.48 -12.22 -4.67
CA LYS A 62 -0.51 -11.20 -5.72
C LYS A 62 -0.28 -9.79 -5.17
N ALA A 63 -0.89 -9.43 -4.04
CA ALA A 63 -0.62 -8.14 -3.40
C ALA A 63 0.86 -8.01 -2.99
N ILE A 64 1.44 -9.04 -2.38
CA ILE A 64 2.85 -9.07 -1.98
C ILE A 64 3.80 -9.03 -3.18
N LEU A 65 3.50 -9.77 -4.26
CA LEU A 65 4.29 -9.73 -5.49
C LEU A 65 4.18 -8.37 -6.20
N GLY A 66 3.00 -7.75 -6.18
CA GLY A 66 2.80 -6.39 -6.67
C GLY A 66 3.69 -5.40 -5.92
N SER A 67 3.70 -5.48 -4.59
CA SER A 67 4.60 -4.71 -3.73
C SER A 67 6.07 -4.96 -4.03
N CYS A 68 6.44 -6.22 -4.19
CA CYS A 68 7.79 -6.65 -4.51
C CYS A 68 8.26 -6.03 -5.83
N CYS A 69 7.43 -6.04 -6.87
CA CYS A 69 7.74 -5.37 -8.14
C CYS A 69 7.81 -3.84 -7.98
N LEU A 70 6.87 -3.25 -7.23
CA LEU A 70 6.85 -1.81 -6.97
C LEU A 70 8.14 -1.34 -6.30
N GLN A 71 8.59 -2.02 -5.26
CA GLN A 71 9.83 -1.70 -4.53
C GLN A 71 11.09 -1.75 -5.41
N ASN A 72 11.07 -2.58 -6.46
CA ASN A 72 12.19 -2.71 -7.40
C ASN A 72 12.02 -1.84 -8.66
N GLY A 73 11.04 -0.94 -8.69
CA GLY A 73 10.77 -0.05 -9.82
C GLY A 73 10.13 -0.73 -11.04
N ASP A 74 9.72 -2.00 -10.94
CA ASP A 74 9.03 -2.72 -12.02
C ASP A 74 7.53 -2.43 -11.98
N LEU A 75 7.16 -1.21 -12.36
CA LEU A 75 5.78 -0.72 -12.31
C LEU A 75 4.84 -1.57 -13.18
N LYS A 76 5.30 -2.08 -14.32
CA LYS A 76 4.50 -2.91 -15.22
C LYS A 76 4.11 -4.23 -14.57
N ARG A 77 5.05 -4.94 -13.97
CA ARG A 77 4.72 -6.17 -13.24
C ARG A 77 3.91 -5.89 -11.98
N ALA A 78 4.16 -4.77 -11.30
CA ALA A 78 3.39 -4.36 -10.14
C ALA A 78 1.89 -4.20 -10.48
N ILE A 79 1.57 -3.47 -11.56
CA ILE A 79 0.18 -3.29 -11.99
C ILE A 79 -0.45 -4.59 -12.50
N THR A 80 0.32 -5.51 -13.11
CA THR A 80 -0.20 -6.82 -13.52
C THR A 80 -0.62 -7.64 -12.30
N HIS A 81 0.25 -7.76 -11.29
CA HIS A 81 -0.07 -8.49 -10.07
C HIS A 81 -1.24 -7.87 -9.31
N LEU A 82 -1.28 -6.54 -9.21
CA LEU A 82 -2.42 -5.86 -8.60
C LEU A 82 -3.69 -6.00 -9.45
N GLY A 83 -3.58 -6.10 -10.77
CA GLY A 83 -4.69 -6.40 -11.67
C GLY A 83 -5.31 -7.76 -11.36
N ASP A 84 -4.48 -8.80 -11.25
CA ASP A 84 -4.89 -10.14 -10.82
C ASP A 84 -5.55 -10.11 -9.44
N TYR A 85 -4.98 -9.36 -8.49
CA TYR A 85 -5.60 -9.13 -7.19
C TYR A 85 -6.99 -8.50 -7.32
N THR A 86 -7.17 -7.47 -8.15
CA THR A 86 -8.47 -6.82 -8.36
C THR A 86 -9.49 -7.75 -9.02
N THR A 87 -9.05 -8.61 -9.95
CA THR A 87 -9.89 -9.65 -10.54
C THR A 87 -10.38 -10.60 -9.44
N LEU A 88 -9.47 -11.12 -8.61
CA LEU A 88 -9.81 -12.00 -7.49
C LEU A 88 -10.71 -11.32 -6.45
N LEU A 89 -10.45 -10.06 -6.12
CA LEU A 89 -11.28 -9.21 -5.26
C LEU A 89 -12.72 -9.14 -5.78
N SER A 90 -12.89 -8.91 -7.08
CA SER A 90 -14.20 -8.74 -7.72
C SER A 90 -14.98 -10.05 -7.78
N ILE A 91 -14.36 -11.14 -8.21
CA ILE A 91 -15.05 -12.45 -8.32
C ILE A 91 -15.40 -13.05 -6.96
N SER A 92 -14.66 -12.69 -5.90
CA SER A 92 -14.92 -13.16 -4.53
C SER A 92 -15.86 -12.24 -3.74
N GLY A 93 -16.11 -11.02 -4.23
CA GLY A 93 -16.83 -10.00 -3.47
C GLY A 93 -16.12 -9.60 -2.17
N PHE A 94 -14.80 -9.76 -2.10
CA PHE A 94 -13.99 -9.58 -0.88
C PHE A 94 -13.93 -8.12 -0.40
N ASN A 95 -14.29 -7.16 -1.25
CA ASN A 95 -14.49 -5.76 -0.91
C ASN A 95 -15.72 -5.51 0.00
N ILE A 96 -16.47 -6.54 0.40
CA ILE A 96 -17.62 -6.44 1.31
C ILE A 96 -17.42 -7.45 2.44
N GLU A 97 -17.25 -6.97 3.67
CA GLU A 97 -16.99 -7.84 4.84
C GLU A 97 -18.07 -8.88 5.10
N SER A 98 -19.33 -8.60 4.77
CA SER A 98 -20.44 -9.55 4.94
C SER A 98 -20.35 -10.75 4.00
N ASN A 99 -19.52 -10.69 2.96
CA ASN A 99 -19.28 -11.80 2.05
C ASN A 99 -18.15 -12.72 2.52
N TRP A 100 -17.41 -12.34 3.57
CA TRP A 100 -16.34 -13.19 4.11
C TRP A 100 -16.94 -14.40 4.83
N PRO A 101 -16.20 -15.52 4.96
CA PRO A 101 -16.69 -16.67 5.70
C PRO A 101 -17.04 -16.29 7.14
N THR A 102 -18.14 -16.81 7.67
CA THR A 102 -18.67 -16.41 8.98
C THR A 102 -17.87 -16.99 10.15
N ASN A 103 -17.23 -18.13 9.95
CA ASN A 103 -16.49 -18.90 10.96
C ASN A 103 -15.00 -18.55 11.03
N ILE A 104 -14.64 -17.30 10.77
CA ILE A 104 -13.25 -16.83 10.75
C ILE A 104 -12.88 -16.24 12.10
N SER A 105 -11.65 -16.47 12.55
CA SER A 105 -11.14 -15.86 13.79
C SER A 105 -11.01 -14.34 13.64
N GLU A 106 -10.92 -13.63 14.76
CA GLU A 106 -10.70 -12.18 14.68
C GLU A 106 -9.33 -11.84 14.08
N ARG A 107 -8.32 -12.66 14.32
CA ARG A 107 -7.01 -12.55 13.65
C ARG A 107 -7.14 -12.58 12.14
N GLU A 108 -7.83 -13.59 11.61
CA GLU A 108 -8.02 -13.75 10.17
C GLU A 108 -8.85 -12.58 9.59
N ARG A 109 -9.82 -12.06 10.34
CA ARG A 109 -10.58 -10.86 9.94
C ARG A 109 -9.67 -9.63 9.82
N GLN A 110 -8.79 -9.41 10.80
CA GLN A 110 -7.85 -8.29 10.78
C GLN A 110 -6.82 -8.44 9.65
N GLU A 111 -6.33 -9.65 9.38
CA GLU A 111 -5.47 -9.92 8.21
C GLU A 111 -6.18 -9.62 6.89
N ARG A 112 -7.47 -9.96 6.75
CA ARG A 112 -8.26 -9.62 5.55
C ARG A 112 -8.42 -8.11 5.37
N ARG A 113 -8.70 -7.36 6.43
CA ARG A 113 -8.75 -5.89 6.40
C ARG A 113 -7.41 -5.29 5.99
N ARG A 114 -6.31 -5.78 6.56
CA ARG A 114 -4.94 -5.33 6.22
C ARG A 114 -4.59 -5.61 4.78
N LEU A 115 -4.95 -6.80 4.27
CA LEU A 115 -4.78 -7.13 2.85
C LEU A 115 -5.55 -6.16 1.95
N PHE A 116 -6.83 -5.95 2.23
CA PHE A 116 -7.69 -5.06 1.43
C PHE A 116 -7.11 -3.65 1.36
N TRP A 117 -6.92 -3.02 2.51
CA TRP A 117 -6.48 -1.63 2.58
C TRP A 117 -5.01 -1.48 2.15
N GLY A 118 -4.16 -2.49 2.34
CA GLY A 118 -2.80 -2.51 1.81
C GLY A 118 -2.74 -2.55 0.29
N ALA A 119 -3.61 -3.33 -0.36
CA ALA A 119 -3.72 -3.34 -1.82
C ALA A 119 -4.37 -2.05 -2.35
N TYR A 120 -5.34 -1.48 -1.62
CA TYR A 120 -5.93 -0.17 -1.92
C TYR A 120 -4.87 0.94 -1.93
N GLN A 121 -4.09 1.07 -0.86
CA GLN A 121 -3.02 2.07 -0.79
C GLN A 121 -2.01 1.92 -1.95
N GLN A 122 -1.61 0.68 -2.29
CA GLN A 122 -0.72 0.43 -3.42
C GLN A 122 -1.32 0.86 -4.76
N ASP A 123 -2.59 0.55 -5.00
CA ASP A 123 -3.31 0.96 -6.21
C ASP A 123 -3.41 2.49 -6.30
N GLN A 124 -3.79 3.15 -5.21
CA GLN A 124 -3.86 4.61 -5.15
C GLN A 124 -2.49 5.25 -5.35
N TYR A 125 -1.45 4.77 -4.67
CA TYR A 125 -0.09 5.27 -4.84
C TYR A 125 0.38 5.15 -6.29
N ILE A 126 0.22 3.98 -6.91
CA ILE A 126 0.66 3.79 -8.29
C ILE A 126 -0.12 4.69 -9.25
N SER A 127 -1.42 4.87 -9.02
CA SER A 127 -2.27 5.73 -9.84
C SER A 127 -1.86 7.21 -9.73
N HIS A 128 -1.70 7.73 -8.51
CA HIS A 128 -1.42 9.15 -8.29
C HIS A 128 0.04 9.52 -8.57
N SER A 129 1.00 8.65 -8.27
CA SER A 129 2.43 8.94 -8.44
C SER A 129 2.94 8.69 -9.86
N PHE A 130 2.34 7.75 -10.60
CA PHE A 130 2.82 7.36 -11.94
C PHE A 130 1.76 7.49 -13.04
N GLY A 131 0.58 8.01 -12.74
CA GLY A 131 -0.47 8.28 -13.73
C GLY A 131 -1.21 7.03 -14.25
N PHE A 132 -1.07 5.88 -13.59
CA PHE A 132 -1.87 4.69 -13.94
C PHE A 132 -3.32 4.84 -13.50
N ILE A 133 -4.18 3.94 -13.99
CA ILE A 133 -5.59 3.90 -13.61
C ILE A 133 -5.73 3.28 -12.21
N SER A 134 -6.46 3.95 -11.32
CA SER A 134 -6.92 3.33 -10.07
C SER A 134 -8.03 2.32 -10.37
N ARG A 135 -7.83 1.08 -9.91
CA ARG A 135 -8.73 -0.05 -10.10
C ARG A 135 -9.64 -0.29 -8.91
N ILE A 136 -9.24 0.11 -7.70
CA ILE A 136 -10.04 -0.09 -6.48
C ILE A 136 -10.77 1.20 -6.13
N ARG A 137 -12.11 1.16 -6.21
CA ARG A 137 -12.98 2.28 -5.82
C ARG A 137 -13.49 2.11 -4.40
N GLU A 138 -13.18 3.08 -3.54
CA GLU A 138 -13.62 3.07 -2.14
C GLU A 138 -15.15 3.09 -2.02
N ALA A 139 -15.85 3.85 -2.87
CA ALA A 139 -17.32 3.91 -2.92
C ALA A 139 -18.03 2.57 -3.23
N LYS A 140 -17.26 1.52 -3.60
CA LYS A 140 -17.77 0.16 -3.83
C LYS A 140 -17.36 -0.81 -2.73
N THR A 141 -16.88 -0.33 -1.60
CA THR A 141 -16.30 -1.15 -0.54
C THR A 141 -17.09 -1.01 0.77
N SER A 142 -17.19 -2.12 1.51
CA SER A 142 -17.69 -2.18 2.89
C SER A 142 -16.72 -2.99 3.74
N VAL A 143 -15.50 -2.47 3.88
CA VAL A 143 -14.40 -3.05 4.68
C VAL A 143 -13.97 -2.01 5.70
N LYS A 144 -14.01 -2.37 6.98
CA LYS A 144 -13.59 -1.48 8.07
C LYS A 144 -12.07 -1.36 8.08
N TYR A 145 -11.58 -0.29 8.70
CA TYR A 145 -10.16 -0.18 8.98
C TYR A 145 -9.67 -1.33 9.87
N PRO A 146 -8.42 -1.79 9.69
CA PRO A 146 -7.78 -2.65 10.66
C PRO A 146 -7.78 -1.99 12.04
N ALA A 147 -7.97 -2.80 13.07
CA ALA A 147 -7.96 -2.33 14.45
C ALA A 147 -6.58 -1.80 14.85
N GLU A 148 -6.55 -0.70 15.60
CA GLU A 148 -5.33 -0.06 16.07
C GLU A 148 -4.72 -0.83 17.26
N VAL A 149 -4.14 -1.99 16.99
CA VAL A 149 -3.42 -2.80 17.98
C VAL A 149 -1.94 -2.43 18.04
N PHE A 150 -1.32 -2.58 19.21
CA PHE A 150 0.13 -2.36 19.35
C PHE A 150 0.92 -3.52 18.73
N ASP A 151 0.43 -4.76 18.91
CA ASP A 151 1.03 -5.98 18.41
C ASP A 151 -0.06 -7.00 17.98
N ASP A 152 0.28 -7.92 17.09
CA ASP A 152 -0.66 -8.98 16.67
C ASP A 152 -0.93 -10.00 17.79
N VAL A 153 -0.08 -10.07 18.82
CA VAL A 153 -0.41 -10.83 20.05
C VAL A 153 -1.62 -10.27 20.79
N ASP A 154 -1.97 -9.00 20.57
CA ASP A 154 -3.14 -8.36 21.15
C ASP A 154 -4.43 -8.71 20.38
N ILE A 155 -4.32 -9.42 19.25
CA ILE A 155 -5.46 -9.98 18.52
C ILE A 155 -5.65 -11.43 18.98
N THR A 156 -6.62 -11.61 19.87
CA THR A 156 -7.01 -12.92 20.40
C THR A 156 -8.03 -13.58 19.48
N GLU A 157 -8.32 -14.86 19.69
CA GLU A 157 -9.32 -15.58 18.88
C GLU A 157 -10.71 -14.94 18.98
N THR A 158 -11.02 -14.35 20.13
CA THR A 158 -12.35 -13.83 20.48
C THR A 158 -12.44 -12.31 20.42
N GLY A 159 -11.35 -11.57 20.20
CA GLY A 159 -11.38 -10.12 20.19
C GLY A 159 -10.02 -9.42 20.15
N ILE A 160 -10.04 -8.15 20.54
CA ILE A 160 -8.88 -7.26 20.49
C ILE A 160 -8.59 -6.71 21.89
N LEU A 161 -7.37 -6.89 22.36
CA LEU A 161 -6.87 -6.25 23.56
C LEU A 161 -6.36 -4.84 23.24
N GLN A 162 -6.93 -3.84 23.89
CA GLN A 162 -6.50 -2.45 23.74
C GLN A 162 -5.38 -2.12 24.72
N ARG A 163 -4.33 -1.46 24.23
CA ARG A 163 -3.20 -0.96 25.04
C ARG A 163 -3.13 0.57 24.94
N PRO A 164 -3.90 1.31 25.75
CA PRO A 164 -3.97 2.76 25.65
C PRO A 164 -2.66 3.47 26.02
N ASP A 165 -1.74 2.77 26.71
CA ASP A 165 -0.40 3.25 27.05
C ASP A 165 0.60 3.14 25.90
N LYS A 166 0.22 2.53 24.78
CA LYS A 166 1.07 2.29 23.61
C LYS A 166 0.50 2.91 22.34
N VAL A 167 1.40 3.35 21.47
CA VAL A 167 1.03 3.90 20.16
C VAL A 167 0.97 2.78 19.12
N SER A 168 -0.21 2.53 18.57
CA SER A 168 -0.38 1.57 17.48
C SER A 168 0.24 2.10 16.18
N PHE A 169 1.02 1.27 15.48
CA PHE A 169 1.47 1.57 14.12
C PHE A 169 0.29 1.77 13.14
N LEU A 170 -0.77 0.99 13.34
CA LEU A 170 -1.95 1.02 12.49
C LEU A 170 -2.70 2.34 12.57
N ARG A 171 -2.52 3.14 13.63
CA ARG A 171 -3.05 4.51 13.71
C ARG A 171 -2.47 5.41 12.61
N GLY A 172 -1.15 5.41 12.46
CA GLY A 172 -0.49 6.16 11.39
C GLY A 172 -0.82 5.60 10.00
N TRP A 173 -0.91 4.27 9.90
CA TRP A 173 -1.27 3.61 8.66
C TRP A 173 -2.71 3.90 8.21
N ASN A 174 -3.67 3.92 9.14
CA ASN A 174 -5.06 4.30 8.88
C ASN A 174 -5.14 5.78 8.45
N PHE A 175 -4.40 6.66 9.13
CA PHE A 175 -4.26 8.06 8.72
C PHE A 175 -3.74 8.20 7.28
N CYS A 176 -2.67 7.48 6.91
CA CYS A 176 -2.18 7.47 5.52
C CYS A 176 -3.24 6.94 4.54
N THR A 177 -4.07 5.98 4.95
CA THR A 177 -5.19 5.51 4.14
C THR A 177 -6.22 6.61 3.89
N ASP A 178 -6.55 7.40 4.91
CA ASP A 178 -7.44 8.56 4.76
C ASP A 178 -6.87 9.58 3.77
N LEU A 179 -5.55 9.83 3.78
CA LEU A 179 -4.92 10.69 2.78
C LEU A 179 -5.13 10.16 1.34
N TYR A 180 -4.97 8.85 1.12
CA TYR A 180 -5.24 8.26 -0.19
C TYR A 180 -6.72 8.30 -0.59
N ARG A 181 -7.65 8.15 0.37
CA ARG A 181 -9.09 8.30 0.12
C ARG A 181 -9.45 9.72 -0.27
N LEU A 182 -8.85 10.71 0.39
CA LEU A 182 -9.01 12.11 0.05
C LEU A 182 -8.45 12.42 -1.35
N LEU A 183 -7.26 11.90 -1.68
CA LEU A 183 -6.68 12.03 -3.03
C LEU A 183 -7.60 11.43 -4.10
N GLN A 184 -8.13 10.23 -3.89
CA GLN A 184 -9.08 9.61 -4.81
C GLN A 184 -10.35 10.47 -4.99
N TYR A 185 -10.89 11.02 -3.91
CA TYR A 185 -12.05 11.91 -3.98
C TYR A 185 -11.76 13.19 -4.77
N LEU A 186 -10.58 13.80 -4.58
CA LEU A 186 -10.14 14.95 -5.37
C LEU A 186 -10.06 14.60 -6.85
N ASP A 187 -9.48 13.45 -7.19
CA ASP A 187 -9.34 12.99 -8.57
C ASP A 187 -10.71 12.81 -9.25
N ASP A 188 -11.66 12.18 -8.57
CA ASP A 188 -13.04 12.02 -9.05
C ASP A 188 -13.74 13.38 -9.26
N THR A 189 -13.38 14.39 -8.45
CA THR A 189 -13.92 15.76 -8.55
C THR A 189 -13.26 16.57 -9.67
N PHE A 190 -11.92 16.54 -9.80
CA PHE A 190 -11.13 17.37 -10.72
C PHE A 190 -11.05 16.82 -12.15
N LYS A 191 -10.88 15.50 -12.36
CA LYS A 191 -10.83 14.94 -13.73
C LYS A 191 -12.15 15.14 -14.46
N THR A 192 -13.26 15.14 -13.72
CA THR A 192 -14.58 15.50 -14.23
C THR A 192 -14.64 16.95 -14.70
N GLN A 193 -13.91 17.89 -14.07
CA GLN A 193 -13.86 19.29 -14.52
C GLN A 193 -13.08 19.45 -15.83
N GLN A 194 -11.96 18.73 -16.00
CA GLN A 194 -11.09 18.86 -17.19
C GLN A 194 -11.63 18.13 -18.44
N GLN A 195 -12.36 17.02 -18.26
CA GLN A 195 -12.95 16.28 -19.39
C GLN A 195 -14.04 17.06 -20.13
N PHE A 196 -14.69 18.03 -19.48
CA PHE A 196 -15.79 18.81 -20.07
C PHE A 196 -15.38 20.17 -20.65
N THR A 197 -14.10 20.55 -20.53
CA THR A 197 -13.59 21.85 -21.02
C THR A 197 -12.94 21.77 -22.40
N ARG A 198 -12.82 20.59 -23.01
CA ARG A 198 -12.07 20.39 -24.26
C ARG A 198 -12.99 19.92 -25.39
N ASP A 199 -13.51 20.87 -26.18
CA ASP A 199 -14.01 20.77 -27.57
C ASP A 199 -14.90 19.58 -28.01
N GLU A 200 -15.40 18.74 -27.12
CA GLU A 200 -16.47 17.79 -27.46
C GLU A 200 -17.83 18.48 -27.38
N PRO A 201 -18.75 18.25 -28.35
CA PRO A 201 -20.14 18.67 -28.22
C PRO A 201 -20.77 17.92 -27.04
N GLY A 202 -20.71 18.52 -25.85
CA GLY A 202 -21.14 17.89 -24.61
C GLY A 202 -22.61 17.50 -24.66
N SER A 203 -22.89 16.21 -24.47
CA SER A 203 -24.25 15.70 -24.25
C SER A 203 -24.94 16.44 -23.11
N ALA A 204 -26.27 16.58 -23.15
CA ALA A 204 -27.06 17.18 -22.06
C ALA A 204 -26.73 16.56 -20.69
N VAL A 205 -26.34 15.28 -20.66
CA VAL A 205 -25.88 14.57 -19.46
C VAL A 205 -24.58 15.15 -18.92
N SER A 206 -23.60 15.45 -19.78
CA SER A 206 -22.33 16.08 -19.40
C SER A 206 -22.55 17.46 -18.76
N SER A 207 -23.44 18.28 -19.35
CA SER A 207 -23.81 19.60 -18.81
C SER A 207 -24.54 19.52 -17.46
N LEU A 208 -25.33 18.48 -17.23
CA LEU A 208 -25.97 18.26 -15.93
C LEU A 208 -24.92 17.84 -14.88
N LEU A 209 -24.01 16.93 -15.23
CA LEU A 209 -22.99 16.41 -14.31
C LEU A 209 -21.99 17.49 -13.87
N SER A 210 -21.63 18.44 -14.73
CA SER A 210 -20.73 19.54 -14.37
C SER A 210 -21.35 20.52 -13.36
N ARG A 211 -22.68 20.72 -13.40
CA ARG A 211 -23.41 21.63 -12.49
C ARG A 211 -23.56 21.09 -11.06
N LEU A 212 -23.65 19.78 -10.90
CA LEU A 212 -23.93 19.15 -9.60
C LEU A 212 -22.70 19.03 -8.69
N ARG A 213 -21.47 19.28 -9.17
CA ARG A 213 -20.24 18.71 -8.57
C ARG A 213 -19.19 19.70 -8.08
N SER A 214 -19.49 21.00 -7.96
CA SER A 214 -18.51 21.97 -7.43
C SER A 214 -18.84 22.39 -6.00
N PRO A 215 -18.34 21.68 -4.97
CA PRO A 215 -18.36 22.19 -3.61
C PRO A 215 -17.39 23.38 -3.51
N LYS A 216 -17.94 24.58 -3.35
CA LYS A 216 -17.15 25.77 -3.04
C LYS A 216 -16.42 25.53 -1.71
N ASN A 217 -15.13 25.88 -1.63
CA ASN A 217 -14.26 25.77 -0.44
C ASN A 217 -13.79 24.36 -0.02
N PHE A 218 -14.09 23.31 -0.78
CA PHE A 218 -13.71 21.94 -0.43
C PHE A 218 -12.22 21.75 -0.12
N SER A 219 -11.33 22.32 -0.95
CA SER A 219 -9.89 22.21 -0.75
C SER A 219 -9.43 22.82 0.59
N SER A 220 -10.06 23.92 1.02
CA SER A 220 -9.72 24.57 2.29
C SER A 220 -10.19 23.73 3.48
N GLU A 221 -11.43 23.23 3.44
CA GLU A 221 -12.00 22.38 4.50
C GLU A 221 -11.18 21.09 4.68
N MET A 222 -10.79 20.47 3.56
CA MET A 222 -9.95 19.27 3.57
C MET A 222 -8.55 19.54 4.14
N LEU A 223 -7.90 20.64 3.77
CA LEU A 223 -6.58 21.00 4.31
C LEU A 223 -6.65 21.25 5.82
N HIS A 224 -7.71 21.91 6.30
CA HIS A 224 -7.96 22.06 7.74
C HIS A 224 -8.13 20.71 8.43
N LEU A 225 -8.98 19.84 7.90
CA LEU A 225 -9.18 18.49 8.46
C LEU A 225 -7.87 17.69 8.52
N ILE A 226 -7.06 17.70 7.45
CA ILE A 226 -5.76 17.02 7.43
C ILE A 226 -4.82 17.62 8.48
N SER A 227 -4.79 18.94 8.63
CA SER A 227 -3.97 19.62 9.63
C SER A 227 -4.36 19.20 11.05
N ASP A 228 -5.66 19.13 11.34
CA ASP A 228 -6.17 18.74 12.65
C ASP A 228 -5.85 17.26 12.94
N LEU A 229 -6.16 16.36 12.00
CA LEU A 229 -5.85 14.94 12.12
C LEU A 229 -4.35 14.68 12.28
N HIS A 230 -3.51 15.40 11.53
CA HIS A 230 -2.06 15.32 11.67
C HIS A 230 -1.60 15.84 13.03
N ALA A 231 -2.17 16.93 13.53
CA ALA A 231 -1.84 17.47 14.85
C ALA A 231 -2.15 16.47 15.98
N GLU A 232 -3.26 15.72 15.85
CA GLU A 232 -3.70 14.69 16.79
C GLU A 232 -2.87 13.39 16.73
N LEU A 233 -2.04 13.19 15.69
CA LEU A 233 -1.17 12.02 15.63
C LEU A 233 -0.13 12.05 16.77
N PRO A 234 0.17 10.90 17.38
CA PRO A 234 1.30 10.76 18.30
C PRO A 234 2.62 11.20 17.65
N ASP A 235 3.48 11.84 18.44
CA ASP A 235 4.75 12.39 17.97
C ASP A 235 5.71 11.33 17.43
N GLU A 236 5.57 10.08 17.89
CA GLU A 236 6.28 8.91 17.38
C GLU A 236 5.98 8.61 15.92
N LEU A 237 4.79 8.99 15.44
CA LEU A 237 4.33 8.75 14.07
C LEU A 237 4.58 9.95 13.14
N LYS A 238 4.88 11.13 13.70
CA LYS A 238 5.19 12.35 12.92
C LYS A 238 6.65 12.44 12.47
N ARG A 239 7.55 11.66 13.08
CA ARG A 239 9.00 11.76 12.87
C ARG A 239 9.61 10.41 12.53
N VAL A 240 10.48 10.40 11.53
CA VAL A 240 11.33 9.24 11.23
C VAL A 240 12.45 9.17 12.27
N LYS A 241 12.52 8.05 13.00
CA LYS A 241 13.61 7.76 13.94
C LYS A 241 14.72 6.98 13.22
N ALA A 242 15.96 7.18 13.65
CA ALA A 242 17.08 6.38 13.15
C ALA A 242 16.88 4.91 13.55
N ILE A 243 17.26 4.00 12.65
CA ILE A 243 17.19 2.55 12.90
C ILE A 243 18.26 2.18 13.91
N THR A 244 17.83 1.55 15.00
CA THR A 244 18.64 1.24 16.18
C THR A 244 19.11 -0.21 16.23
N GLY A 245 18.53 -1.09 15.39
CA GLY A 245 18.78 -2.53 15.36
C GLY A 245 17.89 -3.34 16.31
N ASP A 246 17.09 -2.69 17.17
CA ASP A 246 16.09 -3.35 18.00
C ASP A 246 14.74 -3.39 17.24
N PRO A 247 14.21 -4.58 16.91
CA PRO A 247 12.94 -4.71 16.19
C PRO A 247 11.77 -4.00 16.88
N GLN A 248 11.81 -3.83 18.20
CA GLN A 248 10.74 -3.21 18.98
C GLN A 248 10.71 -1.69 18.86
N SER A 249 11.88 -1.05 18.89
CA SER A 249 12.03 0.39 18.66
C SER A 249 11.96 0.77 17.19
N ASP A 250 12.39 -0.14 16.30
CA ASP A 250 12.48 0.11 14.85
C ASP A 250 11.20 -0.18 14.08
N ARG A 251 10.12 -0.62 14.77
CA ARG A 251 8.78 -0.86 14.16
C ARG A 251 8.31 0.29 13.28
N TYR A 252 8.68 1.52 13.62
CA TYR A 252 8.31 2.76 12.91
C TYR A 252 9.45 3.33 12.03
N GLY A 253 10.68 2.83 12.19
CA GLY A 253 11.90 3.39 11.56
C GLY A 253 12.18 2.88 10.14
N LEU A 254 11.67 1.69 9.80
CA LEU A 254 11.80 1.06 8.48
C LEU A 254 11.08 1.83 7.33
N ILE A 255 10.40 2.94 7.65
CA ILE A 255 9.59 3.72 6.71
C ILE A 255 10.37 4.92 6.15
N GLY A 256 11.49 5.32 6.74
CA GLY A 256 12.22 6.54 6.34
C GLY A 256 13.74 6.45 6.25
N SER A 257 14.35 5.28 6.41
CA SER A 257 15.81 5.13 6.32
C SER A 257 16.28 4.94 4.87
N CYS A 258 16.17 5.97 4.05
CA CYS A 258 16.92 6.08 2.80
C CYS A 258 17.77 7.36 2.87
N GLN A 259 19.03 7.23 3.29
CA GLN A 259 19.98 8.33 3.26
C GLN A 259 20.21 8.79 1.80
N HIS A 260 20.18 10.10 1.58
CA HIS A 260 20.76 10.72 0.40
C HIS A 260 22.23 10.31 0.30
N PRO A 261 22.73 9.84 -0.87
CA PRO A 261 24.17 9.84 -1.11
C PRO A 261 24.65 11.29 -0.98
N HIS A 262 25.77 11.48 -0.30
CA HIS A 262 26.48 12.76 -0.25
C HIS A 262 26.55 13.40 -1.66
N ASP A 263 26.08 14.64 -1.78
CA ASP A 263 26.38 15.52 -2.91
C ASP A 263 27.88 15.83 -2.90
N ASP A 264 28.67 14.96 -3.50
CA ASP A 264 29.96 15.35 -4.09
C ASP A 264 29.71 15.53 -5.59
N THR A 265 29.32 16.74 -5.95
CA THR A 265 29.19 17.17 -7.35
C THR A 265 30.56 17.24 -8.00
N ASP A 266 30.78 16.46 -9.07
CA ASP A 266 31.66 16.84 -10.17
C ASP A 266 30.83 16.77 -11.47
N PRO A 267 30.73 17.86 -12.26
CA PRO A 267 29.74 17.97 -13.33
C PRO A 267 30.33 17.52 -14.66
N GLN A 268 30.15 16.25 -15.04
CA GLN A 268 30.23 15.81 -16.43
C GLN A 268 29.72 14.36 -16.57
N ASP A 269 28.43 14.17 -16.87
CA ASP A 269 28.04 13.53 -18.14
C ASP A 269 26.51 13.54 -18.29
N GLY A 270 26.06 13.90 -19.49
CA GLY A 270 24.65 13.92 -19.86
C GLY A 270 24.17 12.53 -20.24
N SER A 271 23.68 11.74 -19.29
CA SER A 271 22.84 10.58 -19.59
C SER A 271 21.91 10.20 -18.43
N GLY A 272 20.60 10.18 -18.74
CA GLY A 272 19.55 9.47 -17.98
C GLY A 272 19.45 9.72 -16.48
N GLN A 273 18.71 10.75 -16.06
CA GLN A 273 18.19 10.85 -14.68
C GLN A 273 17.29 9.64 -14.37
N GLN A 274 17.88 8.63 -13.72
CA GLN A 274 17.16 7.51 -13.15
C GLN A 274 16.55 7.98 -11.83
N TRP A 275 15.28 8.38 -11.85
CA TRP A 275 14.52 8.76 -10.66
C TRP A 275 14.38 7.54 -9.73
N LYS A 276 15.34 7.35 -8.81
CA LYS A 276 15.21 6.41 -7.69
C LYS A 276 14.12 6.94 -6.76
N THR A 277 12.88 6.51 -7.01
CA THR A 277 11.71 6.93 -6.24
C THR A 277 11.68 6.11 -4.94
N GLN A 278 11.69 6.79 -3.80
CA GLN A 278 11.53 6.18 -2.47
C GLN A 278 10.11 5.63 -2.30
N TYR A 279 9.98 4.36 -1.88
CA TYR A 279 8.70 3.66 -1.69
C TYR A 279 8.39 3.49 -0.20
N PRO A 280 7.52 4.31 0.43
CA PRO A 280 7.40 4.31 1.88
C PRO A 280 6.41 3.28 2.45
N PHE A 281 5.62 2.57 1.64
CA PHE A 281 4.53 1.79 2.21
C PHE A 281 4.46 0.38 1.65
N THR A 282 4.81 -0.60 2.50
CA THR A 282 4.28 -1.94 2.32
C THR A 282 4.23 -2.73 3.62
N LEU A 283 3.08 -3.39 3.79
CA LEU A 283 2.78 -4.50 4.69
C LEU A 283 4.01 -5.07 5.40
N CYS A 284 4.26 -4.64 6.63
CA CYS A 284 5.03 -5.47 7.56
C CYS A 284 4.21 -6.75 7.76
N SER A 285 4.68 -7.84 7.14
CA SER A 285 4.35 -9.17 7.63
C SER A 285 5.14 -9.33 8.93
N CYS A 286 4.53 -8.92 10.04
CA CYS A 286 4.91 -9.44 11.34
C CYS A 286 4.30 -10.84 11.42
N GLU A 287 5.08 -11.84 11.03
CA GLU A 287 4.94 -13.20 11.56
C GLU A 287 5.85 -13.34 12.78
#